data_AF-A0A2X4X1Q7-F1
#
_entry.id   AF-A0A2X4X1Q7-F1
#
_cell.length_a   1.000
_cell.length_b   1.000
_cell.length_c   1.000
_cell.angle_alpha   90.00
_cell.angle_beta   90.00
_cell.angle_gamma   90.00
#
_symmetry.space_group_name_H-M   'P 1'
#
loop_
_entity.id
_entity.type
_entity.pdbx_description
1 polymer ?
#
loop_
_entity_poly.entity_id
_entity_poly.type
_entity_poly.pdbx_seq_one_letter_code
_entity_poly.pdbx_strand_id
1 'polypeptide(L)'
;MRFSLKTTACALAVSLTFLSGAASAWEKDKTYDITILHTNDHHGHFWQNDHGEYGLGAQKTLVDSIRQEVAAKGGSLLLLSGGDINTGVPESDLQDAEPDFRGMNLVGYDAMAIGNHEFDNPLSVLRQQEKWATFPLLSANIYQKSTQQRLFKPYALFDKQGIKIAVIGLTTDDTAKIGNPEYFTDIEFRVPAQEAKQVVEQLRKDEKPDVIIAATHMGHYDDGNHGSNAPGDVEMARNLPAGYLDMIVGGHSQDPVCMAGENHKQVDYVPALRVRRIAKTAPGSSRRTSGANTSPRRLPVPQRRAEAGALSTDPGQPEEEGGKSRRHQRASVLHPANSGRSFHDETADAIPGQGQGAA
;
A
#
# COMPACT_ATOMS: atom_id res chain seq x y z
N MET A 1 -57.43 1.12 73.87
CA MET A 1 -56.60 2.30 73.56
C MET A 1 -55.87 2.06 72.24
N ARG A 2 -56.06 2.98 71.27
CA ARG A 2 -55.18 3.44 70.17
C ARG A 2 -54.55 2.42 69.18
N PHE A 3 -55.01 2.46 67.92
CA PHE A 3 -54.33 2.94 66.66
C PHE A 3 -53.20 2.02 66.14
N SER A 4 -53.33 1.36 64.98
CA SER A 4 -53.32 1.83 63.57
C SER A 4 -51.92 1.90 62.93
N LEU A 5 -51.87 1.44 61.67
CA LEU A 5 -50.81 1.39 60.65
C LEU A 5 -49.66 2.39 60.80
N LYS A 6 -48.44 2.02 60.36
CA LYS A 6 -47.72 2.73 59.27
C LYS A 6 -46.75 1.85 58.49
N THR A 7 -46.86 2.01 57.17
CA THR A 7 -45.93 1.71 56.08
C THR A 7 -44.53 2.30 56.28
N THR A 8 -43.50 1.68 55.69
CA THR A 8 -42.37 2.43 55.14
C THR A 8 -41.80 1.68 53.93
N ALA A 9 -42.00 2.29 52.76
CA ALA A 9 -41.33 1.95 51.52
C ALA A 9 -39.93 2.60 51.53
N CYS A 10 -38.89 1.82 51.22
CA CYS A 10 -37.58 2.35 50.85
C CYS A 10 -37.32 2.00 49.39
N ALA A 11 -37.52 2.98 48.52
CA ALA A 11 -37.02 2.94 47.15
C ALA A 11 -35.52 3.27 47.18
N LEU A 12 -34.67 2.30 46.83
CA LEU A 12 -33.26 2.57 46.51
C LEU A 12 -33.19 3.05 45.05
N ALA A 13 -32.89 4.34 44.88
CA ALA A 13 -32.45 4.86 43.59
C ALA A 13 -30.97 4.48 43.40
N VAL A 14 -30.71 3.49 42.54
CA VAL A 14 -29.36 3.18 42.05
C VAL A 14 -29.09 4.10 40.87
N SER A 15 -28.34 5.17 41.10
CA SER A 15 -27.84 6.05 40.05
C SER A 15 -26.69 5.35 39.31
N LEU A 16 -27.00 4.66 38.21
CA LEU A 16 -26.01 4.15 37.27
C LEU A 16 -25.40 5.35 36.51
N THR A 17 -24.23 5.79 36.93
CA THR A 17 -23.41 6.71 36.14
C THR A 17 -22.74 5.91 35.01
N PHE A 18 -23.40 5.87 33.86
CA PHE A 18 -22.75 5.54 32.60
C PHE A 18 -21.76 6.66 32.27
N LEU A 19 -20.50 6.53 32.73
CA LEU A 19 -19.40 7.18 32.04
C LEU A 19 -19.22 6.45 30.70
N SER A 20 -20.05 6.80 29.72
CA SER A 20 -19.69 6.62 28.33
C SER A 20 -18.38 7.35 28.15
N GLY A 21 -17.28 6.63 27.92
CA GLY A 21 -16.00 7.20 27.54
C GLY A 21 -16.23 8.00 26.27
N ALA A 22 -16.43 9.30 26.41
CA ALA A 22 -16.43 10.21 25.29
C ALA A 22 -15.05 10.05 24.64
N ALA A 23 -15.02 9.55 23.40
CA ALA A 23 -13.82 9.63 22.58
C ALA A 23 -13.36 11.08 22.65
N SER A 24 -12.20 11.30 23.27
CA SER A 24 -11.70 12.65 23.45
C SER A 24 -11.36 13.18 22.07
N ALA A 25 -12.06 14.23 21.64
CA ALA A 25 -11.69 14.94 20.42
C ALA A 25 -10.23 15.39 20.50
N TRP A 26 -9.57 15.47 19.34
CA TRP A 26 -8.21 16.00 19.28
C TRP A 26 -8.17 17.47 19.75
N GLU A 27 -7.05 17.85 20.34
CA GLU A 27 -6.82 19.18 20.90
C GLU A 27 -6.34 20.14 19.82
N LYS A 28 -6.98 21.31 19.76
CA LYS A 28 -6.56 22.37 18.84
C LYS A 28 -5.13 22.83 19.13
N ASP A 29 -4.37 23.11 18.08
CA ASP A 29 -2.97 23.59 18.12
C ASP A 29 -1.94 22.59 18.71
N LYS A 30 -2.36 21.35 18.99
CA LYS A 30 -1.47 20.24 19.31
C LYS A 30 -0.99 19.57 18.02
N THR A 31 0.30 19.18 18.00
CA THR A 31 0.86 18.39 16.91
C THR A 31 0.74 16.91 17.24
N TYR A 32 0.24 16.13 16.28
CA TYR A 32 0.09 14.68 16.41
C TYR A 32 1.04 13.98 15.44
N ASP A 33 1.79 13.01 15.96
CA ASP A 33 2.67 12.16 15.16
C ASP A 33 1.94 10.86 14.81
N ILE A 34 1.60 10.70 13.53
CA ILE A 34 0.98 9.48 13.00
C ILE A 34 1.94 8.84 11.99
N THR A 35 2.35 7.61 12.28
CA THR A 35 3.17 6.79 11.41
C THR A 35 2.28 5.86 10.61
N ILE A 36 2.41 5.86 9.29
CA ILE A 36 1.76 4.87 8.43
C ILE A 36 2.83 3.94 7.89
N LEU A 37 2.74 2.67 8.27
CA LEU A 37 3.49 1.59 7.63
C LEU A 37 2.65 0.99 6.53
N HIS A 38 3.31 0.52 5.48
CA HIS A 38 2.62 -0.19 4.42
C HIS A 38 3.48 -1.28 3.78
N THR A 39 2.78 -2.24 3.19
CA THR A 39 3.31 -3.22 2.22
C THR A 39 2.28 -3.41 1.11
N ASN A 40 2.65 -4.13 0.07
CA ASN A 40 1.80 -4.47 -1.07
C ASN A 40 2.39 -5.68 -1.79
N ASP A 41 1.59 -6.36 -2.60
CA ASP A 41 2.04 -7.42 -3.52
C ASP A 41 2.83 -8.52 -2.77
N HIS A 42 2.22 -9.04 -1.70
CA HIS A 42 2.82 -10.05 -0.84
C HIS A 42 2.93 -11.40 -1.54
N HIS A 43 1.97 -11.77 -2.38
CA HIS A 43 2.01 -12.94 -3.25
C HIS A 43 2.47 -14.24 -2.57
N GLY A 44 1.89 -14.58 -1.42
CA GLY A 44 2.16 -15.84 -0.74
C GLY A 44 3.47 -15.94 0.05
N HIS A 45 4.25 -14.86 0.16
CA HIS A 45 5.59 -14.88 0.79
C HIS A 45 5.54 -14.86 2.33
N PHE A 46 4.68 -15.66 2.96
CA PHE A 46 4.59 -15.71 4.41
C PHE A 46 5.88 -16.21 5.07
N TRP A 47 6.64 -17.05 4.37
CA TRP A 47 7.91 -17.62 4.82
C TRP A 47 9.12 -16.89 4.23
N GLN A 48 10.28 -17.04 4.89
CA GLN A 48 11.54 -16.54 4.34
C GLN A 48 11.94 -17.36 3.10
N ASN A 49 12.71 -16.78 2.20
CA ASN A 49 13.28 -17.54 1.08
C ASN A 49 14.51 -18.37 1.46
N ASP A 50 15.08 -19.05 0.48
CA ASP A 50 16.28 -19.89 0.62
C ASP A 50 17.53 -19.11 1.08
N HIS A 51 17.53 -17.77 0.95
CA HIS A 51 18.60 -16.88 1.41
C HIS A 51 18.32 -16.29 2.80
N GLY A 52 17.19 -16.64 3.43
CA GLY A 52 16.79 -16.11 4.74
C GLY A 52 16.27 -14.67 4.69
N GLU A 53 15.80 -14.21 3.54
CA GLU A 53 15.25 -12.87 3.36
C GLU A 53 13.75 -12.84 3.64
N TYR A 54 13.23 -11.67 4.04
CA TYR A 54 11.81 -11.38 4.24
C TYR A 54 11.04 -12.40 5.12
N GLY A 55 9.76 -12.66 4.82
CA GLY A 55 8.85 -13.48 5.62
C GLY A 55 8.16 -12.73 6.76
N LEU A 56 6.94 -13.15 7.09
CA LEU A 56 6.10 -12.48 8.09
C LEU A 56 6.68 -12.59 9.51
N GLY A 57 7.53 -13.59 9.77
CA GLY A 57 8.26 -13.72 11.04
C GLY A 57 9.23 -12.55 11.28
N ALA A 58 10.09 -12.25 10.30
CA ALA A 58 10.99 -11.11 10.38
C ALA A 58 10.23 -9.77 10.34
N GLN A 59 9.20 -9.69 9.50
CA GLN A 59 8.33 -8.51 9.43
C GLN A 59 7.65 -8.21 10.77
N LYS A 60 7.14 -9.23 11.47
CA LYS A 60 6.54 -9.09 12.80
C LYS A 60 7.50 -8.43 13.78
N THR A 61 8.75 -8.90 13.85
CA THR A 61 9.77 -8.31 14.71
C THR A 61 10.04 -6.84 14.37
N LEU A 62 10.17 -6.52 13.08
CA LEU A 62 10.39 -5.14 12.63
C LEU A 62 9.21 -4.24 12.99
N VAL A 63 7.99 -4.64 12.65
CA VAL A 63 6.77 -3.86 12.92
C VAL A 63 6.59 -3.64 14.42
N ASP A 64 6.82 -4.66 15.25
CA ASP A 64 6.74 -4.52 16.71
C ASP A 64 7.77 -3.53 17.25
N SER A 65 9.01 -3.55 16.74
CA SER A 65 10.04 -2.59 17.13
C SER A 65 9.64 -1.14 16.78
N ILE A 66 9.06 -0.93 15.59
CA ILE A 66 8.59 0.39 15.16
C ILE A 66 7.39 0.83 16.01
N ARG A 67 6.44 -0.06 16.30
CA ARG A 67 5.30 0.23 17.20
C ARG A 67 5.79 0.68 18.57
N GLN A 68 6.78 -0.01 19.15
CA GLN A 68 7.39 0.38 20.43
C GLN A 68 8.07 1.75 20.34
N GLU A 69 8.83 2.02 19.28
CA GLU A 69 9.48 3.32 19.08
C GLU A 69 8.46 4.47 18.96
N VAL A 70 7.41 4.27 18.15
CA VAL A 70 6.34 5.25 17.94
C VAL A 70 5.59 5.51 19.24
N ALA A 71 5.22 4.45 19.97
CA ALA A 71 4.53 4.56 21.25
C ALA A 71 5.38 5.28 22.31
N ALA A 72 6.68 4.98 22.38
CA ALA A 72 7.60 5.65 23.31
C ALA A 72 7.72 7.16 23.06
N LYS A 73 7.43 7.62 21.84
CA LYS A 73 7.39 9.04 21.45
C LYS A 73 6.00 9.65 21.55
N GLY A 74 5.00 8.90 22.05
CA GLY A 74 3.60 9.36 22.13
C GLY A 74 2.87 9.41 20.78
N GLY A 75 3.42 8.78 19.74
CA GLY A 75 2.81 8.72 18.41
C GLY A 75 1.80 7.59 18.27
N SER A 76 1.12 7.58 17.14
CA SER A 76 0.21 6.50 16.71
C SER A 76 0.70 5.82 15.45
N LEU A 77 0.29 4.57 15.24
CA LEU A 77 0.64 3.79 14.05
C LEU A 77 -0.61 3.19 13.40
N LEU A 78 -0.64 3.21 12.06
CA LEU A 78 -1.46 2.33 11.22
C LEU A 78 -0.54 1.51 10.31
N LEU A 79 -0.90 0.25 10.07
CA LEU A 79 -0.27 -0.64 9.10
C LEU A 79 -1.28 -1.03 8.02
N LEU A 80 -1.00 -0.68 6.77
CA LEU A 80 -1.90 -0.88 5.64
C LEU A 80 -1.28 -1.84 4.60
N SER A 81 -2.13 -2.61 3.92
CA SER A 81 -1.71 -3.40 2.76
C SER A 81 -2.33 -2.87 1.46
N GLY A 82 -1.53 -2.78 0.40
CA GLY A 82 -1.98 -2.48 -0.97
C GLY A 82 -2.62 -3.68 -1.68
N GLY A 83 -2.79 -4.83 -1.03
CA GLY A 83 -3.43 -6.02 -1.62
C GLY A 83 -2.46 -6.98 -2.30
N ASP A 84 -3.02 -7.90 -3.08
CA ASP A 84 -2.32 -9.02 -3.73
C ASP A 84 -1.53 -9.86 -2.72
N ILE A 85 -2.29 -10.46 -1.80
CA ILE A 85 -1.77 -11.46 -0.88
C ILE A 85 -1.70 -12.82 -1.55
N ASN A 86 -2.67 -13.09 -2.43
CA ASN A 86 -2.79 -14.35 -3.15
C ASN A 86 -1.75 -14.49 -4.28
N THR A 87 -1.49 -15.75 -4.63
CA THR A 87 -0.81 -16.20 -5.85
C THR A 87 0.65 -15.80 -5.96
N GLY A 88 1.57 -16.77 -5.78
CA GLY A 88 2.99 -16.57 -6.09
C GLY A 88 3.94 -17.60 -5.47
N VAL A 89 3.55 -18.22 -4.35
CA VAL A 89 4.35 -19.24 -3.65
C VAL A 89 3.51 -20.50 -3.50
N PRO A 90 3.96 -21.68 -4.01
CA PRO A 90 3.15 -22.90 -4.03
C PRO A 90 2.59 -23.31 -2.66
N GLU A 91 3.37 -23.14 -1.59
CA GLU A 91 2.94 -23.46 -0.23
C GLU A 91 1.77 -22.58 0.23
N SER A 92 1.73 -21.31 -0.17
CA SER A 92 0.59 -20.42 0.09
C SER A 92 -0.59 -20.79 -0.81
N ASP A 93 -0.34 -20.97 -2.11
CA ASP A 93 -1.37 -21.18 -3.13
C ASP A 93 -2.18 -22.46 -2.86
N LEU A 94 -1.51 -23.54 -2.44
CA LEU A 94 -2.16 -24.80 -2.06
C LEU A 94 -3.00 -24.70 -0.77
N GLN A 95 -2.88 -23.60 -0.03
CA GLN A 95 -3.58 -23.34 1.23
C GLN A 95 -4.45 -22.08 1.15
N ASP A 96 -4.78 -21.61 -0.07
CA ASP A 96 -5.61 -20.43 -0.31
C ASP A 96 -5.13 -19.17 0.46
N ALA A 97 -3.81 -19.02 0.61
CA ALA A 97 -3.17 -17.95 1.40
C ALA A 97 -3.60 -17.90 2.89
N GLU A 98 -4.14 -18.99 3.46
CA GLU A 98 -4.45 -19.07 4.90
C GLU A 98 -3.26 -18.68 5.82
N PRO A 99 -2.03 -19.20 5.62
CA PRO A 99 -0.91 -18.81 6.48
C PRO A 99 -0.58 -17.31 6.39
N ASP A 100 -0.76 -16.71 5.22
CA ASP A 100 -0.49 -15.30 4.94
C ASP A 100 -1.46 -14.41 5.71
N PHE A 101 -2.77 -14.61 5.56
CA PHE A 101 -3.77 -13.82 6.28
C PHE A 101 -3.64 -13.99 7.80
N ARG A 102 -3.38 -15.21 8.29
CA ARG A 102 -3.15 -15.44 9.72
C ARG A 102 -1.86 -14.80 10.22
N GLY A 103 -0.79 -14.82 9.42
CA GLY A 103 0.45 -14.13 9.71
C GLY A 103 0.24 -12.61 9.77
N MET A 104 -0.50 -12.04 8.82
CA MET A 104 -0.88 -10.63 8.81
C MET A 104 -1.67 -10.23 10.07
N ASN A 105 -2.54 -11.10 10.59
CA ASN A 105 -3.21 -10.85 11.87
C ASN A 105 -2.20 -10.71 13.03
N LEU A 106 -1.17 -11.57 13.06
CA LEU A 106 -0.13 -11.53 14.10
C LEU A 106 0.76 -10.27 13.97
N VAL A 107 1.08 -9.87 12.74
CA VAL A 107 1.78 -8.60 12.44
C VAL A 107 0.92 -7.38 12.84
N GLY A 108 -0.41 -7.53 12.75
CA GLY A 108 -1.38 -6.55 13.20
C GLY A 108 -1.75 -5.51 12.14
N TYR A 109 -1.99 -5.95 10.90
CA TYR A 109 -2.51 -5.06 9.86
C TYR A 109 -3.84 -4.41 10.29
N ASP A 110 -4.02 -3.13 9.95
CA ASP A 110 -5.21 -2.35 10.28
C ASP A 110 -6.26 -2.40 9.15
N ALA A 111 -5.83 -2.44 7.88
CA ALA A 111 -6.70 -2.64 6.71
C ALA A 111 -5.88 -3.04 5.47
N MET A 112 -6.57 -3.58 4.48
CA MET A 112 -5.99 -4.01 3.20
C MET A 112 -6.90 -3.60 2.04
N ALA A 113 -6.33 -3.09 0.94
CA ALA A 113 -7.03 -3.02 -0.34
C ALA A 113 -7.14 -4.42 -0.96
N ILE A 114 -8.29 -4.73 -1.56
CA ILE A 114 -8.40 -5.96 -2.36
C ILE A 114 -7.67 -5.72 -3.68
N GLY A 115 -6.70 -6.57 -4.00
CA GLY A 115 -5.98 -6.59 -5.27
C GLY A 115 -6.67 -7.46 -6.33
N ASN A 116 -6.07 -7.56 -7.50
CA ASN A 116 -6.64 -8.37 -8.58
C ASN A 116 -6.44 -9.87 -8.32
N HIS A 117 -5.33 -10.27 -7.69
CA HIS A 117 -5.03 -11.68 -7.43
C HIS A 117 -5.89 -12.30 -6.32
N GLU A 118 -6.57 -11.48 -5.52
CA GLU A 118 -7.65 -11.94 -4.63
C GLU A 118 -8.83 -12.58 -5.40
N PHE A 119 -8.91 -12.38 -6.72
CA PHE A 119 -9.91 -13.00 -7.62
C PHE A 119 -9.35 -14.13 -8.49
N ASP A 120 -8.13 -14.60 -8.24
CA ASP A 120 -7.62 -15.82 -8.88
C ASP A 120 -8.35 -17.08 -8.39
N ASN A 121 -8.92 -17.00 -7.19
CA ASN A 121 -9.75 -18.02 -6.60
C ASN A 121 -11.24 -17.63 -6.69
N PRO A 122 -12.17 -18.60 -6.61
CA PRO A 122 -13.60 -18.32 -6.53
C PRO A 122 -13.92 -17.36 -5.38
N LEU A 123 -14.93 -16.50 -5.53
CA LEU A 123 -15.34 -15.52 -4.51
C LEU A 123 -15.55 -16.12 -3.12
N SER A 124 -15.97 -17.40 -3.03
CA SER A 124 -16.11 -18.11 -1.75
C SER A 124 -14.81 -18.21 -0.95
N VAL A 125 -13.67 -18.34 -1.63
CA VAL A 125 -12.33 -18.36 -1.03
C VAL A 125 -11.98 -16.97 -0.48
N LEU A 126 -12.19 -15.92 -1.26
CA LEU A 126 -12.02 -14.54 -0.78
C LEU A 126 -12.92 -14.22 0.43
N ARG A 127 -14.17 -14.72 0.44
CA ARG A 127 -15.05 -14.61 1.63
C ARG A 127 -14.56 -15.42 2.82
N GLN A 128 -13.80 -16.48 2.59
CA GLN A 128 -13.17 -17.25 3.66
C GLN A 128 -11.94 -16.50 4.20
N GLN A 129 -11.15 -15.87 3.33
CA GLN A 129 -10.04 -15.00 3.71
C GLN A 129 -10.52 -13.80 4.56
N GLU A 130 -11.66 -13.19 4.22
CA GLU A 130 -12.30 -12.16 5.07
C GLU A 130 -12.66 -12.65 6.47
N LYS A 131 -12.91 -13.95 6.66
CA LYS A 131 -13.16 -14.53 8.00
C LYS A 131 -11.88 -14.84 8.75
N TRP A 132 -10.81 -15.17 8.05
CA TRP A 132 -9.50 -15.38 8.67
C TRP A 132 -8.89 -14.06 9.10
N ALA A 133 -8.98 -13.01 8.27
CA ALA A 133 -8.45 -11.70 8.56
C ALA A 133 -9.18 -11.03 9.74
N THR A 134 -8.41 -10.48 10.68
CA THR A 134 -8.95 -9.67 11.79
C THR A 134 -9.02 -8.18 11.44
N PHE A 135 -8.73 -7.84 10.19
CA PHE A 135 -8.76 -6.51 9.61
C PHE A 135 -9.64 -6.51 8.35
N PRO A 136 -10.25 -5.37 7.98
CA PRO A 136 -11.12 -5.32 6.82
C PRO A 136 -10.33 -5.37 5.50
N LEU A 137 -10.83 -6.18 4.58
CA LEU A 137 -10.48 -6.15 3.16
C LEU A 137 -11.43 -5.16 2.47
N LEU A 138 -10.85 -4.13 1.86
CA LEU A 138 -11.57 -2.94 1.40
C LEU A 138 -11.54 -2.83 -0.12
N SER A 139 -12.70 -2.54 -0.70
CA SER A 139 -12.80 -2.07 -2.08
C SER A 139 -14.12 -1.34 -2.29
N ALA A 140 -14.04 -0.08 -2.74
CA ALA A 140 -15.20 0.74 -2.98
C ALA A 140 -15.81 0.54 -4.37
N ASN A 141 -15.01 0.12 -5.34
CA ASN A 141 -15.38 0.13 -6.75
C ASN A 141 -15.77 -1.26 -7.30
N ILE A 142 -15.92 -2.27 -6.43
CA ILE A 142 -16.36 -3.60 -6.81
C ILE A 142 -17.84 -3.77 -6.46
N TYR A 143 -18.65 -4.00 -7.48
CA TYR A 143 -20.10 -4.05 -7.38
C TYR A 143 -20.64 -5.40 -7.86
N GLN A 144 -21.77 -5.78 -7.28
CA GLN A 144 -22.60 -6.84 -7.83
C GLN A 144 -23.52 -6.25 -8.91
N LYS A 145 -23.47 -6.78 -10.14
CA LYS A 145 -24.21 -6.22 -11.29
C LYS A 145 -25.72 -6.27 -11.05
N SER A 146 -26.24 -7.39 -10.56
CA SER A 146 -27.67 -7.62 -10.35
C SER A 146 -28.32 -6.69 -9.31
N THR A 147 -27.59 -6.31 -8.27
CA THR A 147 -28.12 -5.50 -7.15
C THR A 147 -27.63 -4.06 -7.14
N GLN A 148 -26.59 -3.75 -7.93
CA GLN A 148 -25.91 -2.45 -7.94
C GLN A 148 -25.38 -2.06 -6.56
N GLN A 149 -25.09 -3.04 -5.70
CA GLN A 149 -24.50 -2.85 -4.37
C GLN A 149 -23.02 -3.18 -4.39
N ARG A 150 -22.24 -2.50 -3.53
CA ARG A 150 -20.84 -2.83 -3.32
C ARG A 150 -20.73 -4.23 -2.70
N LEU A 151 -19.78 -5.03 -3.19
CA LEU A 151 -19.50 -6.36 -2.66
C LEU A 151 -18.67 -6.31 -1.38
N PHE A 152 -17.88 -5.26 -1.18
CA PHE A 152 -16.98 -5.10 -0.04
C PHE A 152 -17.21 -3.75 0.64
N LYS A 153 -16.63 -3.60 1.84
CA LYS A 153 -16.67 -2.31 2.52
C LYS A 153 -15.84 -1.29 1.73
N PRO A 154 -16.36 -0.09 1.46
CA PRO A 154 -15.63 0.92 0.70
C PRO A 154 -14.48 1.55 1.49
N TYR A 155 -14.62 1.61 2.82
CA TYR A 155 -13.63 2.21 3.71
C TYR A 155 -13.70 1.62 5.13
N ALA A 156 -12.68 1.91 5.92
CA ALA A 156 -12.66 1.74 7.37
C ALA A 156 -12.27 3.05 8.07
N LEU A 157 -12.75 3.23 9.31
CA LEU A 157 -12.45 4.40 10.14
C LEU A 157 -11.61 3.97 11.34
N PHE A 158 -10.60 4.79 11.65
CA PHE A 158 -9.70 4.58 12.77
C PHE A 158 -9.63 5.86 13.60
N ASP A 159 -9.68 5.72 14.92
CA ASP A 159 -9.37 6.80 15.85
C ASP A 159 -7.95 6.60 16.37
N LYS A 160 -7.10 7.61 16.17
CA LYS A 160 -5.76 7.66 16.73
C LYS A 160 -5.57 8.97 17.48
N GLN A 161 -5.68 8.91 18.81
CA GLN A 161 -5.55 10.07 19.70
C GLN A 161 -6.60 11.17 19.41
N GLY A 162 -7.82 10.76 19.06
CA GLY A 162 -8.93 11.65 18.70
C GLY A 162 -8.92 12.06 17.23
N ILE A 163 -7.84 11.80 16.48
CA ILE A 163 -7.76 12.04 15.03
C ILE A 163 -8.51 10.93 14.30
N LYS A 164 -9.59 11.29 13.59
CA LYS A 164 -10.38 10.35 12.78
C LYS A 164 -9.72 10.18 11.41
N ILE A 165 -9.22 8.97 11.14
CA ILE A 165 -8.57 8.59 9.89
C ILE A 165 -9.52 7.67 9.11
N ALA A 166 -9.87 8.05 7.88
CA ALA A 166 -10.57 7.18 6.96
C ALA A 166 -9.58 6.53 5.99
N VAL A 167 -9.67 5.22 5.82
CA VAL A 167 -8.91 4.46 4.81
C VAL A 167 -9.89 3.90 3.78
N ILE A 168 -9.82 4.37 2.55
CA ILE A 168 -10.62 3.91 1.40
C ILE A 168 -9.86 2.76 0.72
N GLY A 169 -10.57 1.71 0.27
CA GLY A 169 -9.99 0.65 -0.57
C GLY A 169 -10.39 0.83 -2.04
N LEU A 170 -9.45 0.61 -2.97
CA LEU A 170 -9.71 0.64 -4.41
C LEU A 170 -8.93 -0.45 -5.14
N THR A 171 -9.57 -1.08 -6.13
CA THR A 171 -9.00 -2.16 -6.92
C THR A 171 -8.96 -1.76 -8.39
N THR A 172 -7.89 -2.06 -9.13
CA THR A 172 -7.82 -1.82 -10.58
C THR A 172 -9.04 -2.38 -11.32
N ASP A 173 -9.62 -1.61 -12.24
CA ASP A 173 -10.74 -2.04 -13.08
C ASP A 173 -10.29 -2.93 -14.25
N ASP A 174 -8.98 -3.15 -14.41
CA ASP A 174 -8.45 -4.20 -15.29
C ASP A 174 -8.70 -5.61 -14.77
N THR A 175 -9.03 -5.80 -13.48
CA THR A 175 -9.28 -7.13 -12.89
C THR A 175 -10.28 -7.95 -13.71
N ALA A 176 -11.37 -7.32 -14.18
CA ALA A 176 -12.37 -7.99 -15.01
C ALA A 176 -11.85 -8.43 -16.39
N LYS A 177 -10.78 -7.79 -16.89
CA LYS A 177 -10.15 -8.10 -18.19
C LYS A 177 -9.08 -9.17 -18.06
N ILE A 178 -8.36 -9.22 -16.93
CA ILE A 178 -7.18 -10.07 -16.74
C ILE A 178 -7.48 -11.37 -15.97
N GLY A 179 -8.49 -11.38 -15.09
CA GLY A 179 -8.84 -12.58 -14.32
C GLY A 179 -9.77 -13.54 -15.07
N ASN A 180 -10.18 -14.62 -14.39
CA ASN A 180 -11.07 -15.62 -14.97
C ASN A 180 -12.52 -15.07 -15.12
N PRO A 181 -13.05 -14.95 -16.35
CA PRO A 181 -14.41 -14.43 -16.57
C PRO A 181 -15.51 -15.19 -15.82
N GLU A 182 -15.31 -16.49 -15.54
CA GLU A 182 -16.28 -17.30 -14.80
C GLU A 182 -16.54 -16.76 -13.39
N TYR A 183 -15.51 -16.21 -12.74
CA TYR A 183 -15.63 -15.64 -11.39
C TYR A 183 -16.25 -14.24 -11.38
N PHE A 184 -16.43 -13.60 -12.54
CA PHE A 184 -16.92 -12.23 -12.67
C PHE A 184 -18.32 -12.10 -13.28
N THR A 185 -19.06 -13.20 -13.42
CA THR A 185 -20.37 -13.20 -14.10
C THR A 185 -21.29 -12.09 -13.56
N ASP A 186 -21.46 -12.01 -12.23
CA ASP A 186 -22.27 -10.99 -11.55
C ASP A 186 -21.43 -9.91 -10.84
N ILE A 187 -20.16 -9.74 -11.23
CA ILE A 187 -19.23 -8.76 -10.62
C ILE A 187 -18.83 -7.73 -11.67
N GLU A 188 -18.86 -6.45 -11.30
CA GLU A 188 -18.31 -5.34 -12.09
C GLU A 188 -17.28 -4.56 -11.28
N PHE A 189 -16.22 -4.12 -11.97
CA PHE A 189 -15.20 -3.24 -11.42
C PHE A 189 -15.40 -1.88 -12.07
N ARG A 190 -15.82 -0.89 -11.27
CA ARG A 190 -16.04 0.48 -11.73
C ARG A 190 -14.73 1.27 -11.71
N VAL A 191 -14.71 2.39 -12.44
CA VAL A 191 -13.53 3.26 -12.55
C VAL A 191 -13.11 3.77 -11.15
N PRO A 192 -11.94 3.38 -10.63
CA PRO A 192 -11.55 3.67 -9.26
C PRO A 192 -11.50 5.15 -8.92
N ALA A 193 -10.99 5.99 -9.83
CA ALA A 193 -10.88 7.43 -9.59
C ALA A 193 -12.24 8.13 -9.43
N GLN A 194 -13.27 7.67 -10.16
CA GLN A 194 -14.63 8.20 -10.02
C GLN A 194 -15.23 7.77 -8.68
N GLU A 195 -15.00 6.51 -8.31
CA GLU A 195 -15.47 5.96 -7.04
C GLU A 195 -14.81 6.65 -5.84
N ALA A 196 -13.49 6.88 -5.92
CA ALA A 196 -12.72 7.60 -4.91
C ALA A 196 -13.34 8.98 -4.61
N LYS A 197 -13.68 9.73 -5.65
CA LYS A 197 -14.34 11.03 -5.50
C LYS A 197 -15.66 10.92 -4.76
N GLN A 198 -16.52 9.98 -5.15
CA GLN A 198 -17.82 9.77 -4.51
C GLN A 198 -17.68 9.38 -3.04
N VAL A 199 -16.78 8.46 -2.71
CA VAL A 199 -16.55 8.00 -1.34
C VAL A 199 -15.94 9.11 -0.48
N VAL A 200 -15.00 9.90 -1.00
CA VAL A 200 -14.44 11.06 -0.27
C VAL A 200 -15.53 12.09 0.04
N GLU A 201 -16.40 12.40 -0.92
CA GLU A 201 -17.51 13.32 -0.72
C GLU A 201 -18.52 12.81 0.33
N GLN A 202 -18.83 11.51 0.28
CA GLN A 202 -19.66 10.85 1.30
C GLN A 202 -19.00 10.93 2.69
N LEU A 203 -17.73 10.54 2.81
CA LEU A 203 -16.98 10.57 4.07
C LEU A 203 -16.95 11.97 4.67
N ARG A 204 -16.68 13.00 3.87
CA ARG A 204 -16.65 14.39 4.34
C ARG A 204 -18.01 14.88 4.83
N LYS A 205 -19.10 14.41 4.24
CA LYS A 205 -20.46 14.77 4.64
C LYS A 205 -20.87 14.05 5.93
N ASP A 206 -20.68 12.74 5.97
CA ASP A 206 -21.29 11.87 6.98
C ASP A 206 -20.36 11.67 8.18
N GLU A 207 -19.07 11.41 7.92
CA GLU A 207 -18.09 11.01 8.95
C GLU A 207 -17.14 12.12 9.37
N LYS A 208 -16.89 13.08 8.48
CA LYS A 208 -15.97 14.22 8.69
C LYS A 208 -14.60 13.79 9.21
N PRO A 209 -13.89 12.87 8.53
CA PRO A 209 -12.56 12.45 8.95
C PRO A 209 -11.57 13.61 8.84
N ASP A 210 -10.60 13.62 9.75
CA ASP A 210 -9.49 14.57 9.76
C ASP A 210 -8.45 14.22 8.70
N VAL A 211 -8.27 12.92 8.41
CA VAL A 211 -7.30 12.39 7.45
C VAL A 211 -7.99 11.36 6.55
N ILE A 212 -7.74 11.42 5.24
CA ILE A 212 -8.24 10.44 4.27
C ILE A 212 -7.06 9.81 3.52
N ILE A 213 -6.89 8.51 3.67
CA ILE A 213 -5.89 7.70 2.98
C ILE A 213 -6.63 6.79 1.99
N ALA A 214 -6.07 6.59 0.80
CA ALA A 214 -6.51 5.52 -0.09
C ALA A 214 -5.48 4.38 -0.06
N ALA A 215 -5.89 3.18 0.34
CA ALA A 215 -5.18 1.95 0.03
C ALA A 215 -5.66 1.47 -1.34
N THR A 216 -4.75 1.35 -2.30
CA THR A 216 -5.09 1.09 -3.69
C THR A 216 -4.27 -0.06 -4.25
N HIS A 217 -4.89 -0.77 -5.19
CA HIS A 217 -4.22 -1.77 -6.01
C HIS A 217 -4.38 -1.40 -7.48
N MET A 218 -3.71 -0.32 -7.90
CA MET A 218 -3.92 0.33 -9.21
C MET A 218 -2.64 0.53 -10.03
N GLY A 219 -1.48 0.54 -9.37
CA GLY A 219 -0.18 0.74 -10.01
C GLY A 219 0.26 2.19 -10.04
N HIS A 220 1.57 2.39 -9.89
CA HIS A 220 2.22 3.68 -10.06
C HIS A 220 2.93 3.74 -11.41
N TYR A 221 2.44 4.59 -12.31
CA TYR A 221 3.03 4.81 -13.62
C TYR A 221 3.66 6.20 -13.72
N ASP A 222 4.90 6.28 -14.21
CA ASP A 222 5.65 7.54 -14.30
C ASP A 222 4.87 8.58 -15.13
N ASP A 223 4.63 9.74 -14.51
CA ASP A 223 3.82 10.83 -15.06
C ASP A 223 2.39 10.40 -15.49
N GLY A 224 1.87 9.31 -14.93
CA GLY A 224 0.56 8.76 -15.31
C GLY A 224 0.55 8.06 -16.67
N ASN A 225 1.71 7.71 -17.23
CA ASN A 225 1.81 7.02 -18.51
C ASN A 225 1.54 5.51 -18.36
N HIS A 226 0.27 5.14 -18.15
CA HIS A 226 -0.18 3.78 -17.86
C HIS A 226 -0.18 2.81 -19.07
N GLY A 227 0.07 3.32 -20.28
CA GLY A 227 0.18 2.50 -21.49
C GLY A 227 -1.12 1.76 -21.81
N SER A 228 -1.06 0.43 -21.87
CA SER A 228 -2.22 -0.44 -22.12
C SER A 228 -3.02 -0.79 -20.86
N ASN A 229 -2.48 -0.49 -19.67
CA ASN A 229 -3.13 -0.81 -18.41
C ASN A 229 -4.27 0.19 -18.12
N ALA A 230 -5.06 -0.05 -17.09
CA ALA A 230 -5.98 0.92 -16.55
C ALA A 230 -5.24 2.11 -15.92
N PRO A 231 -5.88 3.29 -15.86
CA PRO A 231 -5.32 4.45 -15.16
C PRO A 231 -4.95 4.17 -13.71
N GLY A 232 -3.75 4.59 -13.32
CA GLY A 232 -3.15 4.28 -12.02
C GLY A 232 -3.27 5.36 -10.95
N ASP A 233 -2.46 5.25 -9.90
CA ASP A 233 -2.49 6.13 -8.73
C ASP A 233 -2.22 7.60 -9.08
N VAL A 234 -1.27 7.86 -9.98
CA VAL A 234 -0.87 9.22 -10.40
C VAL A 234 -2.02 9.94 -11.09
N GLU A 235 -2.73 9.26 -11.98
CA GLU A 235 -3.87 9.85 -12.69
C GLU A 235 -5.07 10.05 -11.78
N MET A 236 -5.35 9.11 -10.86
CA MET A 236 -6.35 9.31 -9.84
C MET A 236 -6.05 10.56 -8.99
N ALA A 237 -4.82 10.70 -8.50
CA ALA A 237 -4.41 11.85 -7.70
C ALA A 237 -4.59 13.18 -8.45
N ARG A 238 -4.33 13.22 -9.77
CA ARG A 238 -4.51 14.41 -10.62
C ARG A 238 -5.99 14.72 -10.91
N ASN A 239 -6.81 13.69 -11.03
CA ASN A 239 -8.24 13.83 -11.32
C ASN A 239 -9.06 14.20 -10.07
N LEU A 240 -8.54 13.93 -8.87
CA LEU A 240 -9.13 14.39 -7.62
C LEU A 240 -8.71 15.84 -7.33
N PRO A 241 -9.60 16.68 -6.75
CA PRO A 241 -9.20 18.02 -6.33
C PRO A 241 -8.09 17.96 -5.27
N ALA A 242 -7.19 18.95 -5.30
CA ALA A 242 -6.04 19.01 -4.40
C ALA A 242 -6.45 18.85 -2.93
N GLY A 243 -5.75 17.97 -2.20
CA GLY A 243 -6.04 17.68 -0.79
C GLY A 243 -7.28 16.82 -0.55
N TYR A 244 -7.82 16.13 -1.57
CA TYR A 244 -8.87 15.12 -1.38
C TYR A 244 -8.39 13.93 -0.56
N LEU A 245 -7.16 13.50 -0.81
CA LEU A 245 -6.46 12.44 -0.09
C LEU A 245 -5.18 13.03 0.51
N ASP A 246 -4.84 12.61 1.73
CA ASP A 246 -3.58 12.95 2.37
C ASP A 246 -2.45 12.01 1.89
N MET A 247 -2.79 10.78 1.48
CA MET A 247 -1.84 9.79 0.97
C MET A 247 -2.54 8.71 0.13
N ILE A 248 -1.81 8.16 -0.84
CA ILE A 248 -2.14 6.92 -1.55
C ILE A 248 -1.10 5.86 -1.16
N VAL A 249 -1.56 4.72 -0.66
CA VAL A 249 -0.76 3.52 -0.37
C VAL A 249 -1.07 2.53 -1.49
N GLY A 250 -0.19 2.49 -2.49
CA GLY A 250 -0.39 1.70 -3.70
C GLY A 250 0.14 0.27 -3.65
N GLY A 251 -0.04 -0.42 -4.77
CA GLY A 251 0.41 -1.78 -5.10
C GLY A 251 0.28 -2.02 -6.61
N HIS A 252 0.22 -3.27 -7.06
CA HIS A 252 -0.03 -3.71 -8.45
C HIS A 252 1.16 -3.59 -9.39
N SER A 253 1.81 -2.42 -9.45
CA SER A 253 2.99 -2.25 -10.31
C SER A 253 4.27 -2.86 -9.71
N GLN A 254 4.19 -3.40 -8.48
CA GLN A 254 5.27 -4.07 -7.77
C GLN A 254 6.58 -3.25 -7.67
N ASP A 255 6.42 -1.94 -7.47
CA ASP A 255 7.52 -0.98 -7.52
C ASP A 255 7.83 -0.36 -6.16
N PRO A 256 9.11 -0.21 -5.79
CA PRO A 256 9.50 0.72 -4.73
C PRO A 256 9.40 2.16 -5.24
N VAL A 257 8.26 2.83 -5.00
CA VAL A 257 8.04 4.22 -5.43
C VAL A 257 8.90 5.19 -4.60
N CYS A 258 10.13 5.42 -5.06
CA CYS A 258 11.06 6.35 -4.46
C CYS A 258 11.30 7.54 -5.40
N MET A 259 10.71 8.68 -5.08
CA MET A 259 10.77 9.85 -5.97
C MET A 259 12.11 10.58 -5.86
N ALA A 260 12.83 10.69 -6.98
CA ALA A 260 14.02 11.54 -7.12
C ALA A 260 13.65 13.02 -7.35
N GLY A 261 12.44 13.27 -7.84
CA GLY A 261 11.88 14.60 -8.08
C GLY A 261 10.36 14.51 -8.32
N GLU A 262 9.73 15.65 -8.61
CA GLU A 262 8.32 15.69 -8.99
C GLU A 262 8.10 14.87 -10.27
N ASN A 263 7.15 13.91 -10.22
CA ASN A 263 6.83 12.97 -11.31
C ASN A 263 8.01 12.11 -11.83
N HIS A 264 9.12 12.00 -11.10
CA HIS A 264 10.27 11.19 -11.52
C HIS A 264 10.69 10.19 -10.43
N LYS A 265 10.39 8.91 -10.65
CA LYS A 265 10.83 7.80 -9.79
C LYS A 265 12.34 7.55 -9.97
N GLN A 266 13.02 7.16 -8.90
CA GLN A 266 14.36 6.59 -8.94
C GLN A 266 14.23 5.12 -9.32
N VAL A 267 14.61 4.79 -10.55
CA VAL A 267 14.45 3.45 -11.13
C VAL A 267 15.34 2.42 -10.43
N ASP A 268 16.57 2.80 -10.05
CA ASP A 268 17.52 1.92 -9.37
C ASP A 268 17.56 2.17 -7.86
N TYR A 269 16.40 2.36 -7.24
CA TYR A 269 16.35 2.56 -5.80
C TYR A 269 16.71 1.28 -5.05
N VAL A 270 17.78 1.36 -4.25
CA VAL A 270 18.12 0.33 -3.27
C VAL A 270 17.58 0.79 -1.91
N PRO A 271 16.63 0.05 -1.30
CA PRO A 271 16.09 0.40 0.00
C PRO A 271 17.17 0.57 1.07
N ALA A 272 17.25 1.78 1.62
CA ALA A 272 17.89 2.04 2.90
C ALA A 272 16.80 2.46 3.90
N LEU A 273 16.92 2.09 5.17
CA LEU A 273 15.97 2.47 6.23
C LEU A 273 15.70 3.98 6.22
N ARG A 274 14.53 4.39 5.73
CA ARG A 274 14.02 5.77 5.84
C ARG A 274 12.54 5.75 6.15
N VAL A 275 12.19 6.22 7.35
CA VAL A 275 10.80 6.42 7.79
C VAL A 275 10.41 7.86 7.47
N ARG A 276 9.36 8.08 6.67
CA ARG A 276 8.73 9.39 6.49
C ARG A 276 7.62 9.58 7.53
N ARG A 277 7.56 10.76 8.17
CA ARG A 277 6.52 11.13 9.15
C ARG A 277 5.51 12.07 8.52
N ILE A 278 4.23 11.87 8.81
CA ILE A 278 3.18 12.85 8.53
C ILE A 278 2.89 13.58 9.83
N ALA A 279 3.16 14.89 9.85
CA ALA A 279 2.76 15.78 10.94
C ALA A 279 1.58 16.61 10.46
N LYS A 280 0.44 16.56 11.17
CA LYS A 280 -0.74 17.38 10.87
C LYS A 280 -1.01 18.32 12.04
N THR A 281 -1.13 19.61 11.73
CA THR A 281 -1.58 20.67 12.65
C THR A 281 -2.97 21.13 12.25
N ALA A 282 -3.88 21.22 13.20
CA ALA A 282 -5.23 21.72 12.97
C ALA A 282 -5.23 23.17 12.44
N PRO A 283 -6.07 23.53 11.47
CA PRO A 283 -6.11 24.90 10.95
C PRO A 283 -6.77 25.85 11.96
N GLY A 284 -6.04 26.90 12.39
CA GLY A 284 -6.66 27.98 13.16
C GLY A 284 -5.77 28.99 13.90
N SER A 285 -4.89 29.72 13.22
CA SER A 285 -4.83 31.20 13.31
C SER A 285 -3.85 31.79 12.29
N SER A 286 -4.24 32.90 11.66
CA SER A 286 -3.36 33.69 10.82
C SER A 286 -2.22 34.28 11.66
N ARG A 287 -1.05 33.64 11.64
CA ARG A 287 0.22 34.31 11.90
C ARG A 287 1.10 34.18 10.68
N ARG A 288 1.28 35.31 9.98
CA ARG A 288 2.40 35.50 9.07
C ARG A 288 3.67 35.17 9.85
N THR A 289 4.35 34.11 9.46
CA THR A 289 5.77 33.92 9.78
C THR A 289 6.49 33.76 8.46
N SER A 290 7.27 34.78 8.12
CA SER A 290 8.33 34.70 7.11
C SER A 290 9.39 33.74 7.66
N GLY A 291 9.36 32.49 7.22
CA GLY A 291 10.35 31.47 7.54
C GLY A 291 11.02 31.01 6.26
N ALA A 292 12.24 31.48 6.03
CA ALA A 292 13.03 31.19 4.85
C ALA A 292 13.26 29.68 4.66
N ASN A 293 13.05 29.28 3.41
CA ASN A 293 13.42 28.00 2.85
C ASN A 293 14.94 27.77 3.04
N THR A 294 15.34 26.75 3.80
CA THR A 294 16.75 26.32 3.87
C THR A 294 16.89 24.92 3.27
N SER A 295 16.99 24.87 1.94
CA SER A 295 17.66 23.77 1.25
C SER A 295 19.18 23.93 1.42
N PRO A 296 19.94 22.88 1.77
CA PRO A 296 21.39 22.93 1.68
C PRO A 296 21.81 22.78 0.21
N ARG A 297 21.91 23.90 -0.51
CA ARG A 297 22.74 23.98 -1.73
C ARG A 297 24.20 23.92 -1.30
N ARG A 298 24.91 22.85 -1.68
CA ARG A 298 26.38 22.91 -1.82
C ARG A 298 26.68 23.47 -3.20
N LEU A 299 27.23 24.67 -3.24
CA LEU A 299 27.94 25.21 -4.40
C LEU A 299 29.45 25.27 -4.07
N PRO A 300 30.32 25.19 -5.10
CA PRO A 300 31.72 24.81 -4.95
C PRO A 300 32.64 25.98 -4.60
N VAL A 301 33.79 25.66 -3.99
CA VAL A 301 34.90 26.58 -3.71
C VAL A 301 35.87 26.57 -4.91
N PRO A 302 36.40 27.73 -5.37
CA PRO A 302 37.30 27.79 -6.52
C PRO A 302 38.78 27.72 -6.10
N GLN A 303 39.59 26.98 -6.86
CA GLN A 303 41.05 27.20 -6.93
C GLN A 303 41.53 27.15 -8.38
N ARG A 304 42.65 27.85 -8.61
CA ARG A 304 43.07 28.54 -9.83
C ARG A 304 43.81 27.68 -10.86
N ARG A 305 43.73 28.15 -12.12
CA ARG A 305 44.71 28.19 -13.24
C ARG A 305 45.67 27.01 -13.46
N ALA A 306 45.60 26.46 -14.68
CA ALA A 306 46.73 26.41 -15.61
C ALA A 306 46.21 26.46 -17.06
N GLU A 307 46.99 27.12 -17.92
CA GLU A 307 46.71 27.51 -19.30
C GLU A 307 46.87 26.34 -20.30
N ALA A 308 46.17 26.42 -21.45
CA ALA A 308 46.77 26.48 -22.80
C ALA A 308 45.78 26.00 -23.89
N GLY A 309 45.79 26.68 -25.04
CA GLY A 309 45.45 26.07 -26.33
C GLY A 309 44.18 26.57 -27.00
N ALA A 310 44.32 27.64 -27.79
CA ALA A 310 43.34 28.11 -28.76
C ALA A 310 43.11 27.12 -29.91
N LEU A 311 41.94 27.15 -30.56
CA LEU A 311 41.80 27.53 -31.97
C LEU A 311 40.30 27.59 -32.38
N SER A 312 39.94 28.69 -33.04
CA SER A 312 38.74 28.85 -33.88
C SER A 312 38.88 27.97 -35.14
N THR A 313 37.81 27.57 -35.84
CA THR A 313 37.05 28.41 -36.79
C THR A 313 35.66 27.85 -37.10
N ASP A 314 34.75 28.77 -37.42
CA ASP A 314 33.37 28.67 -37.90
C ASP A 314 33.31 28.38 -39.44
N PRO A 315 32.16 28.50 -40.17
CA PRO A 315 31.21 27.46 -40.56
C PRO A 315 31.08 27.25 -42.10
N GLY A 316 30.25 26.28 -42.52
CA GLY A 316 29.77 26.17 -43.91
C GLY A 316 28.72 25.07 -44.13
N GLN A 317 27.47 25.49 -44.37
CA GLN A 317 26.35 24.71 -44.94
C GLN A 317 26.39 24.74 -46.49
N PRO A 318 25.40 24.22 -47.26
CA PRO A 318 24.68 22.92 -47.24
C PRO A 318 24.62 22.26 -48.66
N GLU A 319 23.98 21.09 -48.81
CA GLU A 319 23.12 20.66 -49.95
C GLU A 319 22.61 19.21 -49.70
N GLU A 320 21.28 18.98 -49.68
CA GLU A 320 20.45 18.22 -50.67
C GLU A 320 20.90 16.75 -50.89
N GLU A 321 20.08 15.70 -50.96
CA GLU A 321 18.67 15.49 -51.29
C GLU A 321 18.32 14.01 -50.94
N GLY A 322 17.03 13.67 -50.82
CA GLY A 322 16.54 12.36 -51.32
C GLY A 322 16.30 11.19 -50.34
N GLY A 323 15.07 11.08 -49.84
CA GLY A 323 14.20 9.95 -50.22
C GLY A 323 14.23 8.61 -49.46
N LYS A 324 13.06 8.30 -48.88
CA LYS A 324 12.42 6.97 -48.71
C LYS A 324 12.75 6.13 -47.47
N SER A 325 11.92 6.37 -46.46
CA SER A 325 11.11 5.39 -45.71
C SER A 325 11.23 3.91 -46.11
N ARG A 326 11.68 3.08 -45.17
CA ARG A 326 10.99 1.84 -44.74
C ARG A 326 11.55 1.37 -43.39
N ARG A 327 10.67 1.35 -42.38
CA ARG A 327 10.88 0.76 -41.06
C ARG A 327 11.04 -0.76 -41.22
N HIS A 328 12.13 -1.31 -40.72
CA HIS A 328 12.17 -2.69 -40.24
C HIS A 328 12.54 -2.67 -38.77
N GLN A 329 11.60 -3.15 -37.95
CA GLN A 329 11.79 -3.51 -36.56
C GLN A 329 12.94 -4.52 -36.46
N ARG A 330 13.97 -4.18 -35.69
CA ARG A 330 14.87 -5.17 -35.10
C ARG A 330 14.50 -5.28 -33.62
N ALA A 331 13.97 -6.45 -33.28
CA ALA A 331 14.04 -6.99 -31.94
C ALA A 331 15.50 -7.07 -31.51
N SER A 332 15.78 -6.69 -30.27
CA SER A 332 17.06 -6.98 -29.60
C SER A 332 16.73 -7.37 -28.18
N VAL A 333 16.53 -8.67 -28.03
CA VAL A 333 16.63 -9.42 -26.77
C VAL A 333 18.10 -9.41 -26.39
N LEU A 334 18.43 -8.96 -25.18
CA LEU A 334 19.76 -9.12 -24.60
C LEU A 334 19.66 -10.08 -23.40
N HIS A 335 20.37 -11.19 -23.54
CA HIS A 335 20.53 -12.27 -22.57
C HIS A 335 21.36 -11.85 -21.35
N PRO A 336 21.21 -12.55 -20.21
CA PRO A 336 22.07 -12.39 -19.04
C PRO A 336 23.47 -12.97 -19.29
N ALA A 337 24.48 -12.31 -18.71
CA ALA A 337 25.86 -12.74 -18.72
C ALA A 337 26.03 -13.99 -17.84
N ASN A 338 26.33 -15.11 -18.48
CA ASN A 338 26.72 -16.37 -17.85
C ASN A 338 28.24 -16.39 -17.67
N SER A 339 28.72 -16.41 -16.42
CA SER A 339 30.13 -16.67 -16.11
C SER A 339 30.34 -18.18 -15.95
N GLY A 340 30.72 -18.82 -17.06
CA GLY A 340 31.14 -20.22 -17.06
C GLY A 340 32.42 -20.43 -16.25
N ARG A 341 32.40 -21.43 -15.37
CA ARG A 341 33.53 -22.33 -15.16
C ARG A 341 33.04 -23.76 -15.27
N SER A 342 33.54 -24.44 -16.30
CA SER A 342 33.43 -25.87 -16.55
C SER A 342 34.29 -26.65 -15.56
N PHE A 343 33.76 -27.73 -15.00
CA PHE A 343 34.54 -28.90 -14.60
C PHE A 343 33.83 -30.16 -15.09
N HIS A 344 34.65 -31.07 -15.61
CA HIS A 344 34.29 -32.31 -16.28
C HIS A 344 33.81 -33.39 -15.29
N ASP A 345 32.82 -34.13 -15.79
CA ASP A 345 32.50 -35.55 -15.65
C ASP A 345 33.51 -36.44 -14.89
N GLU A 346 33.03 -37.16 -13.87
CA GLU A 346 33.53 -38.48 -13.49
C GLU A 346 32.36 -39.34 -12.96
N THR A 347 32.06 -40.37 -13.72
CA THR A 347 31.16 -41.50 -13.43
C THR A 347 31.82 -42.51 -12.48
N ALA A 348 31.03 -43.09 -11.56
CA ALA A 348 31.15 -44.39 -10.86
C ALA A 348 30.54 -44.26 -9.44
N ASP A 349 29.85 -45.19 -8.81
CA ASP A 349 29.53 -46.58 -9.06
C ASP A 349 28.34 -46.95 -8.16
N ALA A 350 27.53 -47.90 -8.62
CA ALA A 350 26.51 -48.57 -7.83
C ALA A 350 27.13 -49.61 -6.91
N ILE A 351 26.66 -49.71 -5.65
CA ILE A 351 26.90 -50.86 -4.76
C ILE A 351 25.60 -51.24 -4.03
N PRO A 352 25.31 -52.55 -3.84
CA PRO A 352 23.97 -53.09 -3.64
C PRO A 352 23.59 -53.27 -2.16
N GLY A 353 22.36 -53.71 -1.93
CA GLY A 353 21.64 -53.56 -0.67
C GLY A 353 21.92 -54.56 0.45
N GLN A 354 21.27 -54.27 1.58
CA GLN A 354 20.85 -55.14 2.69
C GLN A 354 19.61 -54.44 3.28
N GLY A 355 18.46 -55.06 3.59
CA GLY A 355 18.22 -56.41 4.06
C GLY A 355 18.03 -56.41 5.57
N GLN A 356 16.81 -56.14 6.07
CA GLN A 356 16.28 -56.48 7.41
C GLN A 356 14.79 -56.06 7.41
N GLY A 357 13.78 -56.88 7.68
CA GLY A 357 13.75 -58.13 8.44
C GLY A 357 13.17 -57.85 9.83
N ALA A 358 11.89 -58.13 9.99
CA ALA A 358 11.11 -57.95 11.22
C ALA A 358 11.61 -58.84 12.38
N ALA A 359 11.69 -58.25 13.58
CA ALA A 359 11.33 -58.80 14.89
C ALA A 359 11.45 -57.69 15.95
#